data_AF-A0A2E5QJ99-F1
#
_entry.id   AF-A0A2E5QJ99-F1
#
_cell.length_a   1.000
_cell.length_b   1.000
_cell.length_c   1.000
_cell.angle_alpha   90.00
_cell.angle_beta   90.00
_cell.angle_gamma   90.00
#
_symmetry.space_group_name_H-M   'P 1'
#
loop_
_entity.id
_entity.type
_entity.pdbx_description
1 polymer ?
#
loop_
_entity_poly.entity_id
_entity_poly.type
_entity_poly.pdbx_seq_one_letter_code
_entity_poly.pdbx_strand_id
1 'polypeptide(L)'
;MYKKIMDKKKENIYEFYEKNISPLTPSIVDNINRSLITYKENDMKMAIMIAVNSNIRTWKYISAVLHRIDKEGGVNKNGNGTYRQDIFADRSDEYLRKYLKNQHRN
;
A
#
# COMPACT_ATOMS: atom_id res chain seq x y z
N MET A 1 -32.63 6.57 -4.86
CA MET A 1 -31.91 7.78 -4.39
C MET A 1 -30.61 7.45 -3.61
N TYR A 2 -30.02 6.25 -3.76
CA TYR A 2 -28.81 5.82 -3.00
C TYR A 2 -27.48 5.98 -3.77
N LYS A 3 -27.52 6.51 -4.98
CA LYS A 3 -26.35 6.65 -5.87
C LYS A 3 -25.41 7.81 -5.46
N LYS A 4 -25.78 8.61 -4.45
CA LYS A 4 -25.09 9.86 -4.05
C LYS A 4 -24.13 9.71 -2.86
N ILE A 5 -24.08 8.55 -2.20
CA ILE A 5 -23.14 8.30 -1.09
C ILE A 5 -21.91 7.50 -1.55
N MET A 6 -21.97 6.88 -2.73
CA MET A 6 -20.86 6.13 -3.34
C MET A 6 -19.82 7.02 -4.05
N ASP A 7 -19.92 8.34 -3.91
CA ASP A 7 -18.97 9.32 -4.47
C ASP A 7 -18.02 9.88 -3.41
N LYS A 8 -17.67 9.07 -2.39
CA LYS A 8 -16.42 9.28 -1.65
C LYS A 8 -15.30 8.82 -2.57
N LYS A 9 -14.89 9.74 -3.46
CA LYS A 9 -13.72 9.68 -4.35
C LYS A 9 -12.70 8.70 -3.78
N LYS A 10 -12.52 7.55 -4.43
CA LYS A 10 -11.53 6.54 -4.05
C LYS A 10 -10.20 7.28 -3.87
N GLU A 11 -9.72 7.40 -2.63
CA GLU A 11 -8.55 8.24 -2.29
C GLU A 11 -7.42 7.89 -3.26
N ASN A 12 -6.98 8.89 -4.02
CA ASN A 12 -5.97 8.70 -5.06
C ASN A 12 -4.66 8.31 -4.36
N ILE A 13 -3.82 7.48 -4.99
CA ILE A 13 -2.53 7.06 -4.43
C ILE A 13 -1.63 8.25 -4.04
N TYR A 14 -1.75 9.38 -4.74
CA TYR A 14 -1.06 10.63 -4.39
C TYR A 14 -1.55 11.23 -3.07
N GLU A 15 -2.87 11.35 -2.91
CA GLU A 15 -3.51 11.84 -1.67
C GLU A 15 -3.18 10.90 -0.50
N PHE A 16 -3.21 9.58 -0.75
CA PHE A 16 -2.85 8.56 0.22
C PHE A 16 -1.38 8.63 0.64
N TYR A 17 -0.47 8.85 -0.31
CA TYR A 17 0.94 9.04 -0.01
C TYR A 17 1.16 10.28 0.84
N GLU A 18 0.64 11.42 0.41
CA GLU A 18 0.88 12.71 1.06
C GLU A 18 0.38 12.74 2.50
N LYS A 19 -0.81 12.18 2.73
CA LYS A 19 -1.42 12.07 4.06
C LYS A 19 -0.63 11.23 5.06
N ASN A 20 0.15 10.26 4.58
CA ASN A 20 0.79 9.25 5.42
C ASN A 20 2.32 9.36 5.49
N ILE A 21 2.97 9.84 4.43
CA ILE A 21 4.42 9.79 4.25
C ILE A 21 5.06 11.18 4.39
N SER A 22 4.91 12.02 3.37
CA SER A 22 5.53 13.33 3.28
C SER A 22 4.90 14.14 2.14
N PRO A 23 5.14 15.47 2.05
CA PRO A 23 4.65 16.30 0.95
C PRO A 23 4.97 15.71 -0.43
N LEU A 24 4.02 15.84 -1.35
CA LEU A 24 4.15 15.29 -2.68
C LEU A 24 5.04 16.18 -3.56
N THR A 25 6.34 15.88 -3.60
CA THR A 25 7.29 16.59 -4.47
C THR A 25 7.23 16.07 -5.91
N PRO A 26 7.62 16.85 -6.93
CA PRO A 26 7.63 16.39 -8.33
C PRO A 26 8.42 15.08 -8.54
N SER A 27 9.56 14.92 -7.87
CA SER A 27 10.35 13.69 -7.92
C SER A 27 9.58 12.47 -7.38
N ILE A 28 8.80 12.66 -6.31
CA ILE A 28 7.95 11.60 -5.76
C ILE A 28 6.78 11.28 -6.70
N VAL A 29 6.19 12.29 -7.36
CA VAL A 29 5.17 12.07 -8.39
C VAL A 29 5.71 11.20 -9.52
N ASP A 30 6.89 11.51 -10.04
CA ASP A 30 7.54 10.72 -11.09
C ASP A 30 7.83 9.29 -10.63
N ASN A 31 8.24 9.13 -9.38
CA ASN A 31 8.47 7.83 -8.79
C ASN A 31 7.18 7.00 -8.68
N ILE A 32 6.10 7.60 -8.19
CA ILE A 32 4.78 6.96 -8.08
C ILE A 32 4.28 6.57 -9.47
N ASN A 33 4.35 7.47 -10.45
CA ASN A 33 3.97 7.20 -11.84
C ASN A 33 4.73 5.99 -12.41
N ARG A 34 6.06 5.95 -12.25
CA ARG A 34 6.87 4.83 -12.71
C ARG A 34 6.47 3.51 -12.05
N SER A 35 6.19 3.53 -10.75
CA SER A 35 5.75 2.35 -10.03
C SER A 35 4.35 1.87 -10.43
N LEU A 36 3.43 2.77 -10.76
CA LEU A 36 2.07 2.40 -11.22
C LEU A 36 2.04 1.71 -12.58
N ILE A 37 3.09 1.86 -13.40
CA ILE A 37 3.24 1.13 -14.67
C ILE A 37 3.48 -0.37 -14.39
N THR A 38 4.20 -0.69 -13.32
CA THR A 38 4.62 -2.06 -13.00
C THR A 38 3.74 -2.73 -11.95
N TYR A 39 3.32 -1.98 -10.94
CA TYR A 39 2.65 -2.49 -9.74
C TYR A 39 1.18 -2.06 -9.71
N LYS A 40 0.34 -2.92 -9.13
CA LYS A 40 -1.07 -2.58 -8.91
C LYS A 40 -1.18 -1.52 -7.82
N GLU A 41 -2.20 -0.67 -7.91
CA GLU A 41 -2.46 0.37 -6.92
C GLU A 41 -2.62 -0.19 -5.49
N ASN A 42 -3.16 -1.40 -5.35
CA ASN A 42 -3.30 -2.06 -4.05
C ASN A 42 -1.95 -2.45 -3.44
N ASP A 43 -1.00 -2.91 -4.26
CA ASP A 43 0.35 -3.26 -3.82
C ASP A 43 1.10 -1.98 -3.37
N MET A 44 0.91 -0.87 -4.10
CA MET A 44 1.39 0.46 -3.73
C MET A 44 0.84 0.94 -2.39
N LYS A 45 -0.48 0.87 -2.19
CA LYS A 45 -1.11 1.26 -0.92
C LYS A 45 -0.61 0.41 0.24
N MET A 46 -0.42 -0.89 0.01
CA MET A 46 0.14 -1.78 1.02
C MET A 46 1.59 -1.41 1.37
N ALA A 47 2.46 -1.18 0.38
CA ALA A 47 3.84 -0.79 0.62
C ALA A 47 3.96 0.54 1.40
N ILE A 48 3.11 1.52 1.08
CA ILE A 48 3.02 2.78 1.82
C ILE A 48 2.65 2.51 3.28
N MET A 49 1.64 1.69 3.54
CA MET A 49 1.23 1.38 4.90
C MET A 49 2.32 0.69 5.72
N ILE A 50 3.07 -0.19 5.09
CA ILE A 50 4.20 -0.88 5.72
C ILE A 50 5.27 0.14 6.11
N ALA A 51 5.61 1.08 5.22
CA ALA A 51 6.54 2.16 5.51
C ALA A 51 6.10 3.05 6.69
N VAL A 52 4.80 3.36 6.78
CA VAL A 52 4.23 4.13 7.90
C VAL A 52 4.37 3.38 9.21
N ASN A 53 3.98 2.11 9.25
CA ASN A 53 4.00 1.28 10.46
C ASN A 53 5.42 0.99 10.95
N SER A 54 6.36 0.79 10.02
CA SER A 54 7.78 0.64 10.36
C SER A 54 8.43 1.95 10.81
N ASN A 55 7.74 3.09 10.66
CA ASN A 55 8.25 4.44 10.84
C ASN A 55 9.45 4.78 9.92
N ILE A 56 9.52 4.14 8.75
CA ILE A 56 10.56 4.35 7.73
C ILE A 56 9.88 4.92 6.47
N ARG A 57 9.48 6.18 6.56
CA ARG A 57 8.64 6.88 5.58
C ARG A 57 9.46 7.44 4.41
N THR A 58 10.29 6.59 3.82
CA THR A 58 11.13 6.98 2.67
C THR A 58 10.66 6.28 1.41
N TRP A 59 10.73 6.97 0.27
CA TRP A 59 10.45 6.35 -1.02
C TRP A 59 11.33 5.11 -1.27
N LYS A 60 12.61 5.17 -0.89
CA LYS A 60 13.53 4.04 -1.00
C LYS A 60 12.98 2.79 -0.28
N TYR A 61 12.48 2.95 0.93
CA TYR A 61 11.89 1.85 1.69
C TYR A 61 10.59 1.34 1.03
N ILE A 62 9.71 2.25 0.61
CA ILE A 62 8.47 1.90 -0.11
C ILE A 62 8.80 1.08 -1.38
N SER A 63 9.80 1.50 -2.16
CA SER A 63 10.23 0.80 -3.37
C SER A 63 10.80 -0.60 -3.09
N ALA A 64 11.52 -0.78 -1.98
CA ALA A 64 12.02 -2.08 -1.57
C ALA A 64 10.88 -3.03 -1.18
N VAL A 65 9.88 -2.51 -0.46
CA VAL A 65 8.67 -3.27 -0.09
C VAL A 65 7.87 -3.65 -1.33
N LEU A 66 7.71 -2.74 -2.30
CA LEU A 66 7.07 -3.02 -3.59
C LEU A 66 7.76 -4.16 -4.35
N HIS A 67 9.09 -4.10 -4.46
CA HIS A 67 9.87 -5.13 -5.14
C HIS A 67 9.71 -6.50 -4.47
N ARG A 68 9.66 -6.53 -3.13
CA ARG A 68 9.38 -7.76 -2.37
C ARG A 68 7.98 -8.30 -2.66
N ILE A 69 6.95 -7.45 -2.61
CA ILE A 69 5.56 -7.83 -2.88
C ILE A 69 5.42 -8.42 -4.29
N ASP A 70 6.06 -7.81 -5.30
CA ASP A 70 6.02 -8.27 -6.68
C ASP A 70 6.71 -9.62 -6.88
N LYS A 71 7.90 -9.79 -6.27
CA LYS A 71 8.63 -11.08 -6.27
C LYS A 71 7.79 -12.21 -5.66
N GLU A 72 6.97 -11.89 -4.67
CA GLU A 72 6.07 -12.83 -3.99
C GLU A 72 4.72 -13.02 -4.73
N GLY A 73 4.51 -12.33 -5.86
CA GLY A 73 3.36 -12.52 -6.74
C GLY A 73 2.20 -11.53 -6.53
N GLY A 74 2.43 -10.45 -5.77
CA GLY A 74 1.44 -9.43 -5.47
C GLY A 74 0.49 -9.80 -4.33
N VAL A 75 -0.26 -8.81 -3.81
CA VAL A 75 -1.05 -8.96 -2.57
C VAL A 75 -2.22 -9.95 -2.69
N ASN A 76 -2.61 -10.34 -3.91
CA ASN A 76 -3.78 -11.18 -4.21
C ASN A 76 -3.45 -12.59 -4.73
N LYS A 77 -2.17 -12.98 -4.92
CA LYS A 77 -1.88 -14.36 -5.29
C LYS A 77 -1.96 -15.24 -4.05
N ASN A 78 -2.88 -16.21 -4.11
CA ASN A 78 -3.14 -17.23 -3.09
C ASN A 78 -1.87 -18.04 -2.77
N GLY A 79 -1.07 -17.58 -1.81
CA GLY A 79 -0.10 -18.38 -1.10
C GLY A 79 -0.69 -18.75 0.26
N ASN A 80 -0.85 -20.04 0.51
CA ASN A 80 -1.49 -20.62 1.70
C ASN A 80 -1.07 -19.96 3.02
N GLY A 81 -1.87 -19.02 3.52
CA GLY A 81 -2.09 -18.73 4.95
C GLY A 81 -0.93 -18.27 5.85
N THR A 82 0.34 -18.42 5.47
CA THR A 82 1.49 -18.24 6.40
C THR A 82 2.31 -16.98 6.13
N TYR A 83 2.36 -16.52 4.87
CA TYR A 83 3.27 -15.43 4.45
C TYR A 83 2.92 -14.02 4.96
N ARG A 84 1.68 -13.80 5.41
CA ARG A 84 1.27 -12.54 6.05
C ARG A 84 1.93 -12.33 7.41
N GLN A 85 2.68 -13.28 7.95
CA GLN A 85 3.40 -13.12 9.22
C GLN A 85 4.87 -12.72 9.01
N ASP A 86 5.51 -13.16 7.93
CA ASP A 86 6.96 -13.00 7.70
C ASP A 86 7.38 -11.60 7.20
N ILE A 87 6.46 -10.87 6.56
CA ILE A 87 6.71 -9.48 6.14
C ILE A 87 6.64 -8.53 7.35
N PHE A 88 5.91 -8.90 8.42
CA PHE A 88 5.51 -8.02 9.52
C PHE A 88 5.98 -8.45 10.90
N ALA A 89 6.74 -9.55 10.99
CA ALA A 89 7.27 -10.07 12.26
C ALA A 89 8.16 -9.08 13.02
N ASP A 90 8.62 -7.99 12.39
CA ASP A 90 9.46 -7.00 13.05
C ASP A 90 8.68 -5.87 13.75
N ARG A 91 7.53 -5.34 13.26
CA ARG A 91 6.81 -4.21 13.93
C ARG A 91 5.29 -4.09 13.63
N SER A 92 4.51 -4.02 14.73
CA SER A 92 3.09 -3.59 14.91
C SER A 92 2.07 -3.94 13.80
N ASP A 93 1.40 -5.08 14.02
CA ASP A 93 0.62 -5.84 13.04
C ASP A 93 -0.90 -5.47 12.96
N GLU A 94 -1.38 -4.59 13.84
CA GLU A 94 -2.83 -4.35 14.01
C GLU A 94 -3.47 -3.57 12.85
N TYR A 95 -2.84 -2.46 12.43
CA TYR A 95 -3.39 -1.60 11.37
C TYR A 95 -3.46 -2.34 10.04
N LEU A 96 -2.45 -3.14 9.71
CA LEU A 96 -2.39 -3.86 8.46
C LEU A 96 -3.44 -4.98 8.39
N ARG A 97 -3.63 -5.72 9.49
CA ARG A 97 -4.73 -6.70 9.60
C ARG A 97 -6.09 -6.04 9.35
N LYS A 98 -6.31 -4.85 9.89
CA LYS A 98 -7.54 -4.07 9.67
C LYS A 98 -7.68 -3.64 8.20
N TYR A 99 -6.61 -3.16 7.57
CA TYR A 99 -6.61 -2.80 6.16
C TYR A 99 -6.93 -4.00 5.25
N LEU A 100 -6.26 -5.13 5.45
CA LEU A 100 -6.50 -6.36 4.69
C LEU A 100 -7.92 -6.88 4.89
N LYS A 101 -8.43 -6.90 6.13
CA LYS A 101 -9.82 -7.32 6.44
C LYS A 101 -10.86 -6.47 5.71
N ASN A 102 -10.57 -5.19 5.48
CA ASN A 102 -11.45 -4.29 4.77
C ASN A 102 -11.39 -4.46 3.24
N GLN A 103 -10.31 -5.02 2.67
CA GLN A 103 -10.18 -5.29 1.23
C GLN A 103 -10.95 -6.53 0.76
N HIS A 104 -11.22 -7.50 1.66
CA HIS A 104 -11.95 -8.75 1.34
C HIS A 104 -13.47 -8.67 1.54
N ARG A 105 -14.03 -7.47 1.78
CA ARG A 105 -15.45 -7.26 2.12
C ARG A 105 -16.31 -6.68 0.98
N ASN A 106 -15.82 -6.67 -0.26
CA ASN A 106 -16.55 -6.22 -1.46
C ASN A 106 -16.63 -7.34 -2.49
#